data_AF-A0A812SZZ7-F1
#
_entry.id   AF-A0A812SZZ7-F1
#
_cell.length_a   1.000
_cell.length_b   1.000
_cell.length_c   1.000
_cell.angle_alpha   90.00
_cell.angle_beta   90.00
_cell.angle_gamma   90.00
#
_symmetry.space_group_name_H-M   'P 1'
#
loop_
_entity.id
_entity.type
_entity.pdbx_description
1 polymer ?
#
loop_
_entity_poly.entity_id
_entity_poly.type
_entity_poly.pdbx_seq_one_letter_code
_entity_poly.pdbx_strand_id
1 'polypeptide(L)'
;MAWTWECVVVALVVGFTCVACQCVCWVVTIESTIFDCRNGAVKEPEEEQANLVEAPRSHGELLKELHAQGRVVRMQARLMLLVVLVPLAAAAWTSCAGGLPLWAYGLYLPFLVYNKAVEVQLLVRLQVPVTFGVIFDFTMGVLEHADWFTDGAMPIQAFQCDPDATEAWVTAFEASWAWPLAPVVRWLRFWGVLLLAFGAAAGAQQALATGRTQPLVDTALAADTAGMGAVAAFCDGKPGGTKGLKTFVTNITKVLLENLVQLYLQASFYAIIFDQLSDAGRIKLLASMALGIAAASKKLLEGVLAASSQPPWTQAAGFVTLLLGLTALVWVLTKLIKAHTCESHIWNLTTGCLHD
;
A
#
# COMPACT_ATOMS: atom_id res chain seq x y z
N MET A 1 23.41 19.36 0.55
CA MET A 1 23.46 18.99 -0.88
C MET A 1 22.24 19.58 -1.57
N ALA A 2 22.41 20.26 -2.70
CA ALA A 2 21.29 20.72 -3.51
C ALA A 2 20.75 19.53 -4.31
N TRP A 3 19.43 19.46 -4.49
CA TRP A 3 18.81 18.47 -5.38
C TRP A 3 19.41 18.60 -6.78
N THR A 4 19.81 17.48 -7.38
CA THR A 4 20.21 17.53 -8.79
C THR A 4 18.98 17.78 -9.66
N TRP A 5 19.19 18.42 -10.81
CA TRP A 5 18.11 18.76 -11.72
C TRP A 5 17.31 17.53 -12.15
N GLU A 6 17.95 16.37 -12.30
CA GLU A 6 17.30 15.11 -12.64
C GLU A 6 16.31 14.64 -11.55
N CYS A 7 16.69 14.77 -10.28
CA CYS A 7 15.83 14.40 -9.15
C CYS A 7 14.58 15.29 -9.10
N VAL A 8 14.75 16.59 -9.37
CA VAL A 8 13.64 17.54 -9.47
C VAL A 8 12.72 17.18 -10.63
N VAL A 9 13.27 16.85 -11.81
CA VAL A 9 12.48 16.45 -12.97
C VAL A 9 11.70 15.17 -12.72
N VAL A 10 12.30 14.13 -12.13
CA VAL A 10 11.60 12.87 -11.82
C VAL A 10 10.50 13.10 -10.78
N ALA A 11 10.80 13.82 -9.70
CA ALA A 11 9.81 14.15 -8.68
C ALA A 11 8.66 14.99 -9.26
N LEU A 12 8.96 15.94 -10.16
CA LEU A 12 7.96 16.73 -10.86
C LEU A 12 7.16 15.89 -11.86
N VAL A 13 7.76 14.97 -12.60
CA VAL A 13 7.02 14.13 -13.56
C VAL A 13 6.11 13.17 -12.81
N VAL A 14 6.60 12.48 -11.78
CA VAL A 14 5.79 11.59 -10.95
C VAL A 14 4.70 12.38 -10.23
N GLY A 15 5.08 13.48 -9.57
CA GLY A 15 4.16 14.37 -8.88
C GLY A 15 3.11 14.95 -9.81
N PHE A 16 3.49 15.44 -10.99
CA PHE A 16 2.58 15.99 -11.99
C PHE A 16 1.68 14.92 -12.60
N THR A 17 2.19 13.71 -12.85
CA THR A 17 1.37 12.61 -13.38
C THR A 17 0.34 12.17 -12.34
N CYS A 18 0.74 12.06 -11.06
CA CYS A 18 -0.18 11.82 -9.96
C CYS A 18 -1.20 12.95 -9.82
N VAL A 19 -0.76 14.22 -9.79
CA VAL A 19 -1.65 15.39 -9.68
C VAL A 19 -2.57 15.51 -10.88
N ALA A 20 -2.10 15.32 -12.12
CA ALA A 20 -2.93 15.37 -13.31
C ALA A 20 -3.98 14.26 -13.32
N CYS A 21 -3.59 13.03 -12.96
CA CYS A 21 -4.53 11.92 -12.80
C CYS A 21 -5.58 12.23 -11.70
N GLN A 22 -5.15 12.82 -10.59
CA GLN A 22 -6.03 13.28 -9.52
C GLN A 22 -6.94 14.44 -9.95
N CYS A 23 -6.45 15.43 -10.69
CA CYS A 23 -7.22 16.57 -11.18
C CYS A 23 -8.28 16.12 -12.19
N VAL A 24 -7.94 15.26 -13.15
CA VAL A 24 -8.91 14.69 -14.09
C VAL A 24 -9.97 13.90 -13.33
N CYS A 25 -9.56 13.06 -12.38
CA CYS A 25 -10.49 12.34 -11.52
C CYS A 25 -11.36 13.27 -10.65
N TRP A 26 -10.79 14.35 -10.13
CA TRP A 26 -11.46 15.32 -9.26
C TRP A 26 -12.48 16.14 -10.03
N VAL A 27 -12.15 16.61 -11.23
CA VAL A 27 -13.09 17.30 -12.15
C VAL A 27 -14.28 16.39 -12.46
N VAL A 28 -14.02 15.13 -12.83
CA VAL A 28 -15.08 14.14 -13.10
C VAL A 28 -15.93 13.84 -11.85
N THR A 29 -15.34 13.89 -10.66
CA THR A 29 -16.04 13.62 -9.39
C THR A 29 -16.83 14.85 -8.90
N ILE A 30 -16.33 16.07 -9.12
CA ILE A 30 -17.03 17.31 -8.78
C ILE A 30 -18.23 17.51 -9.69
N GLU A 31 -18.09 17.32 -11.01
CA GLU A 31 -19.23 17.45 -11.92
C GLU A 31 -20.38 16.52 -11.52
N SER A 32 -20.07 15.27 -11.17
CA SER A 32 -21.08 14.31 -10.72
C SER A 32 -21.66 14.62 -9.33
N THR A 33 -20.88 15.22 -8.43
CA THR A 33 -21.35 15.56 -7.06
C THR A 33 -22.18 16.84 -7.04
N ILE A 34 -21.81 17.85 -7.84
CA ILE A 34 -22.63 19.05 -8.04
C ILE A 34 -23.98 18.68 -8.67
N PHE A 35 -23.98 17.71 -9.60
CA PHE A 35 -25.21 17.25 -10.24
C PHE A 35 -26.13 16.52 -9.25
N ASP A 36 -25.60 15.66 -8.39
CA ASP A 36 -26.39 14.95 -7.39
C ASP A 36 -26.89 15.86 -6.24
N CYS A 37 -26.07 16.78 -5.74
CA CYS A 37 -26.51 17.75 -4.73
C CYS A 37 -27.60 18.70 -5.26
N ARG A 38 -27.60 19.01 -6.56
CA ARG A 38 -28.64 19.83 -7.19
C ARG A 38 -29.98 19.08 -7.31
N ASN A 39 -29.95 17.75 -7.36
CA ASN A 39 -31.15 16.91 -7.50
C ASN A 39 -31.63 16.32 -6.17
N GLY A 40 -30.79 16.28 -5.13
CA GLY A 40 -31.10 15.72 -3.80
C GLY A 40 -31.85 16.63 -2.83
N ALA A 41 -32.20 17.87 -3.21
CA ALA A 41 -33.03 18.75 -2.40
C ALA A 41 -34.54 18.42 -2.49
N VAL A 42 -34.88 17.13 -2.60
CA VAL A 42 -36.25 16.65 -2.46
C VAL A 42 -36.51 16.49 -0.97
N LYS A 43 -37.35 17.37 -0.42
CA LYS A 43 -37.80 17.31 0.98
C LYS A 43 -38.43 15.93 1.25
N GLU A 44 -37.77 15.10 2.04
CA GLU A 44 -38.41 13.91 2.59
C GLU A 44 -39.42 14.33 3.67
N PRO A 45 -40.65 13.79 3.67
CA PRO A 45 -41.66 14.10 4.67
C PRO A 45 -41.25 13.49 6.03
N GLU A 46 -41.16 14.36 7.03
CA GLU A 46 -40.58 14.12 8.37
C GLU A 46 -41.45 13.28 9.33
N GLU A 47 -42.60 12.74 8.92
CA GLU A 47 -43.65 12.34 9.88
C GLU A 47 -43.90 10.83 10.07
N GLU A 48 -43.15 9.93 9.43
CA GLU A 48 -43.48 8.48 9.44
C GLU A 48 -42.30 7.56 9.82
N GLN A 49 -41.52 7.88 10.86
CA GLN A 49 -40.35 7.05 11.27
C GLN A 49 -40.34 6.54 12.72
N ALA A 50 -41.36 6.82 13.54
CA ALA A 50 -41.27 6.51 14.98
C ALA A 50 -41.57 5.05 15.40
N ASN A 51 -42.08 4.16 14.55
CA ASN A 51 -42.56 2.83 15.00
C ASN A 51 -42.29 1.63 14.08
N LEU A 52 -41.40 1.74 13.09
CA LEU A 52 -41.02 0.58 12.28
C LEU A 52 -39.87 -0.18 12.95
N VAL A 53 -40.22 -1.32 13.56
CA VAL A 53 -39.28 -2.43 13.79
C VAL A 53 -38.50 -2.61 12.49
N GLU A 54 -37.19 -2.35 12.52
CA GLU A 54 -36.34 -2.29 11.33
C GLU A 54 -36.47 -3.58 10.51
N ALA A 55 -37.32 -3.53 9.47
CA ALA A 55 -37.34 -4.59 8.48
C ALA A 55 -35.95 -4.64 7.86
N PRO A 56 -35.37 -5.84 7.66
CA PRO A 56 -34.06 -5.96 7.04
C PRO A 56 -34.07 -5.22 5.70
N ARG A 57 -33.17 -4.23 5.54
CA ARG A 57 -33.05 -3.45 4.31
C ARG A 57 -33.06 -4.37 3.10
N SER A 58 -33.83 -4.00 2.10
CA SER A 58 -33.86 -4.78 0.86
C SER A 58 -32.46 -4.81 0.23
N HIS A 59 -32.11 -5.90 -0.44
CA HIS A 59 -30.82 -6.03 -1.11
C HIS A 59 -30.55 -4.87 -2.09
N GLY A 60 -31.60 -4.34 -2.74
CA GLY A 60 -31.52 -3.20 -3.63
C GLY A 60 -31.16 -1.88 -2.93
N GLU A 61 -31.70 -1.62 -1.74
CA GLU A 61 -31.33 -0.43 -0.94
C GLU A 61 -29.87 -0.49 -0.50
N LEU A 62 -29.40 -1.66 -0.07
CA LEU A 62 -28.00 -1.87 0.30
C LEU A 62 -27.06 -1.60 -0.88
N LEU A 63 -27.40 -2.06 -2.09
CA LEU A 63 -26.60 -1.81 -3.29
C LEU A 63 -26.56 -0.33 -3.68
N LYS A 64 -27.68 0.38 -3.57
CA LYS A 64 -27.74 1.84 -3.82
C LYS A 64 -26.87 2.59 -2.82
N GLU A 65 -26.96 2.24 -1.54
CA GLU A 65 -26.14 2.83 -0.48
C GLU A 65 -24.64 2.55 -0.73
N LEU A 66 -24.28 1.31 -1.06
CA LEU A 66 -22.90 0.95 -1.38
C LEU A 66 -22.38 1.68 -2.62
N HIS A 67 -23.21 1.90 -3.63
CA HIS A 67 -22.81 2.68 -4.80
C HIS A 67 -22.53 4.14 -4.43
N ALA A 68 -23.35 4.76 -3.57
CA ALA A 68 -23.12 6.10 -3.05
C ALA A 68 -21.84 6.16 -2.22
N GLN A 69 -21.65 5.22 -1.30
CA GLN A 69 -20.45 5.13 -0.46
C GLN A 69 -19.19 4.81 -1.27
N GLY A 70 -19.29 4.06 -2.36
CA GLY A 70 -18.17 3.76 -3.25
C GLY A 70 -17.50 5.01 -3.81
N ARG A 71 -18.24 6.13 -3.96
CA ARG A 71 -17.65 7.43 -4.36
C ARG A 71 -16.72 7.97 -3.27
N VAL A 72 -17.17 7.93 -2.01
CA VAL A 72 -16.39 8.37 -0.84
C VAL A 72 -15.14 7.51 -0.69
N VAL A 73 -15.29 6.18 -0.77
CA VAL A 73 -14.17 5.24 -0.65
C VAL A 73 -13.12 5.46 -1.75
N ARG A 74 -13.54 5.65 -3.01
CA ARG A 74 -12.61 5.96 -4.12
C ARG A 74 -11.89 7.30 -3.93
N MET A 75 -12.54 8.29 -3.32
CA MET A 75 -11.88 9.55 -2.96
C MET A 75 -10.78 9.31 -1.93
N GLN A 76 -11.03 8.49 -0.90
CA GLN A 76 -10.02 8.16 0.11
C GLN A 76 -8.85 7.36 -0.48
N ALA A 77 -9.14 6.38 -1.35
CA ALA A 77 -8.11 5.64 -2.07
C ALA A 77 -7.18 6.58 -2.86
N ARG A 78 -7.73 7.62 -3.46
CA ARG A 78 -6.98 8.64 -4.19
C ARG A 78 -6.15 9.55 -3.28
N LEU A 79 -6.70 9.93 -2.11
CA LEU A 79 -5.98 10.73 -1.11
C LEU A 79 -4.69 10.03 -0.62
N MET A 80 -4.62 8.70 -0.70
CA MET A 80 -3.38 7.96 -0.41
C MET A 80 -2.19 8.41 -1.27
N LEU A 81 -2.41 8.87 -2.52
CA LEU A 81 -1.33 9.43 -3.33
C LEU A 81 -0.75 10.72 -2.74
N LEU A 82 -1.57 11.50 -2.04
CA LEU A 82 -1.12 12.74 -1.41
C LEU A 82 -0.31 12.48 -0.14
N VAL A 83 -0.49 11.33 0.51
CA VAL A 83 0.27 10.93 1.71
C VAL A 83 1.78 10.89 1.40
N VAL A 84 2.16 10.53 0.17
CA VAL A 84 3.55 10.47 -0.30
C VAL A 84 4.20 11.86 -0.42
N LEU A 85 3.40 12.93 -0.49
CA LEU A 85 3.92 14.29 -0.49
C LEU A 85 4.50 14.68 0.87
N VAL A 86 4.09 14.02 1.96
CA VAL A 86 4.61 14.31 3.31
C VAL A 86 6.09 13.90 3.43
N PRO A 87 6.51 12.66 3.10
CA PRO A 87 7.93 12.33 3.05
C PRO A 87 8.74 13.18 2.07
N LEU A 88 8.16 13.53 0.91
CA LEU A 88 8.80 14.39 -0.07
C LEU A 88 9.06 15.79 0.48
N ALA A 89 8.09 16.40 1.16
CA ALA A 89 8.25 17.69 1.83
C ALA A 89 9.29 17.63 2.96
N ALA A 90 9.45 16.46 3.59
CA ALA A 90 10.44 16.24 4.64
C ALA A 90 11.85 15.94 4.13
N ALA A 91 12.05 15.78 2.82
CA ALA A 91 13.29 15.27 2.26
C ALA A 91 14.55 16.06 2.64
N ALA A 92 14.48 17.38 2.80
CA ALA A 92 15.61 18.21 3.21
C ALA A 92 16.03 18.00 4.69
N TRP A 93 15.15 17.42 5.51
CA TRP A 93 15.37 17.12 6.92
C TRP A 93 15.49 15.61 7.20
N THR A 94 15.30 14.78 6.18
CA THR A 94 15.56 13.34 6.25
C THR A 94 17.06 13.12 6.32
N SER A 95 17.49 12.20 7.19
CA SER A 95 18.89 11.79 7.30
C SER A 95 19.02 10.30 7.02
N CYS A 96 20.19 9.86 6.56
CA CYS A 96 20.45 8.43 6.39
C CYS A 96 20.32 7.66 7.72
N ALA A 97 20.95 8.19 8.78
CA ALA A 97 21.03 7.52 10.09
C ALA A 97 19.71 7.48 10.89
N GLY A 98 18.89 8.52 10.78
CA GLY A 98 17.68 8.71 11.59
C GLY A 98 16.36 8.52 10.83
N GLY A 99 16.42 8.49 9.50
CA GLY A 99 15.25 8.47 8.63
C GLY A 99 14.50 9.80 8.60
N LEU A 100 13.18 9.73 8.46
CA LEU A 100 12.30 10.90 8.47
C LEU A 100 12.31 11.62 9.83
N PRO A 101 12.21 12.96 9.84
CA PRO A 101 12.06 13.73 11.07
C PRO A 101 10.69 13.48 11.71
N LEU A 102 10.60 13.59 13.05
CA LEU A 102 9.39 13.29 13.80
C LEU A 102 8.16 14.11 13.36
N TRP A 103 8.37 15.36 12.93
CA TRP A 103 7.27 16.22 12.48
C TRP A 103 6.58 15.69 11.23
N ALA A 104 7.26 14.91 10.37
CA ALA A 104 6.65 14.31 9.19
C ALA A 104 5.58 13.27 9.59
N TYR A 105 5.86 12.48 10.62
CA TYR A 105 4.86 11.58 11.23
C TYR A 105 3.71 12.36 11.87
N GLY A 106 4.01 13.51 12.48
CA GLY A 106 3.00 14.43 13.00
C GLY A 106 2.05 14.96 11.92
N LEU A 107 2.56 15.27 10.72
CA LEU A 107 1.74 15.68 9.57
C LEU A 107 0.97 14.52 8.93
N TYR A 108 1.51 13.30 8.97
CA TYR A 108 0.84 12.10 8.49
C TYR A 108 -0.37 11.71 9.36
N LEU A 109 -0.27 11.84 10.69
CA LEU A 109 -1.28 11.36 11.63
C LEU A 109 -2.70 11.91 11.35
N PRO A 110 -2.91 13.21 11.03
CA PRO A 110 -4.22 13.72 10.61
C PRO A 110 -4.84 12.99 9.42
N PHE A 111 -4.05 12.58 8.42
CA PHE A 111 -4.57 11.82 7.27
C PHE A 111 -5.07 10.44 7.70
N LEU A 112 -4.29 9.74 8.52
CA LEU A 112 -4.67 8.43 9.05
C LEU A 112 -5.95 8.53 9.90
N VAL A 113 -6.01 9.48 10.84
CA VAL A 113 -7.17 9.69 11.72
C VAL A 113 -8.41 10.04 10.91
N TYR A 114 -8.28 10.94 9.92
CA TYR A 114 -9.38 11.30 9.04
C TYR A 114 -9.90 10.10 8.24
N ASN A 115 -9.01 9.34 7.60
CA ASN A 115 -9.38 8.14 6.84
C ASN A 115 -10.14 7.12 7.73
N LYS A 116 -9.65 6.91 8.95
CA LYS A 116 -10.25 5.98 9.91
C LYS A 116 -11.59 6.47 10.47
N ALA A 117 -11.74 7.78 10.68
CA ALA A 117 -13.03 8.36 11.04
C ALA A 117 -14.07 8.16 9.93
N VAL A 118 -13.68 8.32 8.66
CA VAL A 118 -14.55 8.03 7.51
C VAL A 118 -14.91 6.54 7.47
N GLU A 119 -13.95 5.63 7.68
CA GLU A 119 -14.22 4.19 7.75
C GLU A 119 -15.25 3.83 8.83
N VAL A 120 -15.13 4.39 10.03
CA VAL A 120 -16.11 4.19 11.12
C VAL A 120 -17.50 4.72 10.72
N GLN A 121 -17.58 5.91 10.12
CA GLN A 121 -18.86 6.46 9.65
C GLN A 121 -19.52 5.56 8.59
N LEU A 122 -18.72 5.00 7.68
CA LEU A 122 -19.18 4.04 6.67
C LEU A 122 -19.73 2.77 7.33
N LEU A 123 -18.99 2.19 8.27
CA LEU A 123 -19.43 0.98 8.99
C LEU A 123 -20.74 1.21 9.76
N VAL A 124 -20.91 2.38 10.38
CA VAL A 124 -22.15 2.76 11.07
C VAL A 124 -23.32 2.88 10.08
N ARG A 125 -23.14 3.56 8.95
CA ARG A 125 -24.19 3.69 7.91
C ARG A 125 -24.60 2.36 7.27
N LEU A 126 -23.61 1.47 7.13
CA LEU A 126 -23.80 0.11 6.62
C LEU A 126 -24.34 -0.85 7.70
N GLN A 127 -24.59 -0.35 8.92
CA GLN A 127 -25.09 -1.12 10.06
C GLN A 127 -24.25 -2.38 10.33
N VAL A 128 -22.92 -2.26 10.20
CA VAL A 128 -22.00 -3.37 10.43
C VAL A 128 -21.85 -3.57 11.94
N PRO A 129 -22.17 -4.77 12.48
CA PRO A 129 -22.00 -5.02 13.91
C PRO A 129 -20.52 -5.00 14.29
N VAL A 130 -20.21 -4.39 15.42
CA VAL A 130 -18.85 -4.37 15.98
C VAL A 130 -18.52 -5.76 16.51
N THR A 131 -17.83 -6.55 15.69
CA THR A 131 -17.34 -7.88 16.05
C THR A 131 -15.82 -7.85 16.17
N PHE A 132 -15.24 -8.88 16.79
CA PHE A 132 -13.78 -9.02 16.86
C PHE A 132 -13.14 -9.00 15.46
N GLY A 133 -13.74 -9.65 14.46
CA GLY A 133 -13.24 -9.65 13.08
C GLY A 133 -13.19 -8.25 12.49
N VAL A 134 -14.25 -7.45 12.67
CA VAL A 134 -14.30 -6.05 12.21
C VAL A 134 -13.21 -5.20 12.87
N ILE A 135 -12.98 -5.35 14.17
CA ILE A 135 -11.91 -4.64 14.89
C ILE A 135 -10.54 -5.05 14.36
N PHE A 136 -10.33 -6.34 14.11
CA PHE A 136 -9.08 -6.86 13.56
C PHE A 136 -8.81 -6.31 12.17
N ASP A 137 -9.80 -6.36 11.26
CA ASP A 137 -9.66 -5.85 9.90
C ASP A 137 -9.47 -4.33 9.85
N PHE A 138 -10.15 -3.59 10.74
CA PHE A 138 -9.93 -2.16 10.91
C PHE A 138 -8.49 -1.85 11.33
N THR A 139 -7.96 -2.63 12.28
CA THR A 139 -6.59 -2.51 12.79
C THR A 139 -5.57 -2.84 11.70
N MET A 140 -5.79 -3.92 10.94
CA MET A 140 -4.94 -4.24 9.79
C MET A 140 -4.95 -3.12 8.74
N GLY A 141 -6.09 -2.48 8.50
CA GLY A 141 -6.16 -1.30 7.65
C GLY A 141 -5.38 -0.10 8.18
N VAL A 142 -5.25 0.07 9.51
CA VAL A 142 -4.36 1.09 10.10
C VAL A 142 -2.90 0.78 9.75
N LEU A 143 -2.50 -0.49 9.86
CA LEU A 143 -1.15 -0.93 9.54
C LEU A 143 -0.83 -0.76 8.05
N GLU A 144 -1.74 -1.14 7.15
CA GLU A 144 -1.58 -0.94 5.70
C GLU A 144 -1.42 0.55 5.34
N HIS A 145 -2.21 1.43 5.96
CA HIS A 145 -2.09 2.87 5.73
C HIS A 145 -0.78 3.44 6.31
N ALA A 146 -0.23 2.84 7.35
CA ALA A 146 1.09 3.21 7.89
C ALA A 146 2.22 2.72 6.98
N ASP A 147 2.11 1.48 6.50
CA ASP A 147 3.06 0.85 5.59
C ASP A 147 3.22 1.67 4.31
N TRP A 148 2.10 2.07 3.70
CA TRP A 148 2.08 2.95 2.54
C TRP A 148 2.87 4.26 2.72
N PHE A 149 2.76 4.87 3.90
CA PHE A 149 3.51 6.08 4.23
C PHE A 149 5.01 5.80 4.37
N THR A 150 5.38 4.71 5.05
CA THR A 150 6.77 4.30 5.23
C THR A 150 7.43 3.86 3.92
N ASP A 151 6.69 3.22 3.03
CA ASP A 151 7.14 2.86 1.69
C ASP A 151 7.44 4.09 0.84
N GLY A 152 6.56 5.11 0.89
CA GLY A 152 6.81 6.40 0.24
C GLY A 152 8.00 7.16 0.85
N ALA A 153 8.33 6.90 2.12
CA ALA A 153 9.46 7.51 2.80
C ALA A 153 10.82 6.88 2.45
N MET A 154 10.82 5.58 2.15
CA MET A 154 12.06 4.85 1.92
C MET A 154 12.89 5.39 0.75
N PRO A 155 12.35 5.69 -0.45
CA PRO A 155 13.13 6.29 -1.53
C PRO A 155 13.82 7.59 -1.10
N ILE A 156 13.17 8.40 -0.27
CA ILE A 156 13.72 9.66 0.23
C ILE A 156 14.88 9.39 1.20
N GLN A 157 14.76 8.42 2.10
CA GLN A 157 15.86 8.04 2.99
C GLN A 157 17.02 7.44 2.21
N ALA A 158 16.75 6.57 1.24
CA ALA A 158 17.76 5.98 0.37
C ALA A 158 18.51 7.04 -0.44
N PHE A 159 17.83 8.08 -0.91
CA PHE A 159 18.46 9.22 -1.57
C PHE A 159 19.46 9.93 -0.65
N GLN A 160 19.17 10.04 0.65
CA GLN A 160 20.08 10.64 1.64
C GLN A 160 21.27 9.75 2.01
N CYS A 161 21.21 8.45 1.70
CA CYS A 161 22.32 7.50 1.89
C CYS A 161 23.16 7.28 0.62
N ASP A 162 22.84 7.98 -0.46
CA ASP A 162 23.57 7.92 -1.72
C ASP A 162 24.84 8.80 -1.64
N PRO A 163 26.01 8.38 -2.18
CA PRO A 163 26.23 7.29 -3.13
C PRO A 163 26.46 5.89 -2.52
N ASP A 164 26.77 5.80 -1.22
CA ASP A 164 27.23 4.56 -0.58
C ASP A 164 26.24 3.40 -0.76
N ALA A 165 24.94 3.69 -0.60
CA ALA A 165 23.89 2.69 -0.77
C ALA A 165 23.84 2.12 -2.20
N THR A 166 24.05 2.97 -3.21
CA THR A 166 24.06 2.55 -4.61
C THR A 166 25.29 1.71 -4.92
N GLU A 167 26.49 2.14 -4.51
CA GLU A 167 27.73 1.40 -4.83
C GLU A 167 27.78 0.03 -4.15
N ALA A 168 27.34 -0.07 -2.89
CA ALA A 168 27.23 -1.34 -2.20
C ALA A 168 26.25 -2.30 -2.91
N TRP A 169 25.12 -1.79 -3.37
CA TRP A 169 24.14 -2.62 -4.10
C TRP A 169 24.63 -3.03 -5.47
N VAL A 170 25.27 -2.12 -6.22
CA VAL A 170 25.88 -2.43 -7.51
C VAL A 170 26.95 -3.51 -7.37
N THR A 171 27.80 -3.41 -6.34
CA THR A 171 28.82 -4.43 -6.03
C THR A 171 28.17 -5.79 -5.77
N ALA A 172 27.07 -5.82 -5.01
CA ALA A 172 26.31 -7.04 -4.77
C ALA A 172 25.72 -7.63 -6.08
N PHE A 173 25.28 -6.79 -7.02
CA PHE A 173 24.82 -7.24 -8.34
C PHE A 173 25.96 -7.81 -9.20
N GLU A 174 27.09 -7.11 -9.28
CA GLU A 174 28.28 -7.51 -10.04
C GLU A 174 28.86 -8.84 -9.54
N ALA A 175 28.79 -9.10 -8.24
CA ALA A 175 29.20 -10.37 -7.64
C ALA A 175 28.20 -11.52 -7.87
N SER A 176 26.98 -11.23 -8.32
CA SER A 176 25.90 -12.22 -8.46
C SER A 176 25.67 -12.65 -9.91
N TRP A 177 24.86 -13.68 -10.09
CA TRP A 177 24.33 -14.06 -11.41
C TRP A 177 23.52 -12.95 -12.12
N ALA A 178 23.05 -11.94 -11.38
CA ALA A 178 22.31 -10.80 -11.89
C ALA A 178 23.21 -9.64 -12.36
N TRP A 179 24.53 -9.85 -12.52
CA TRP A 179 25.48 -8.84 -12.98
C TRP A 179 25.06 -8.04 -14.22
N PRO A 180 24.29 -8.56 -15.21
CA PRO A 180 23.86 -7.73 -16.35
C PRO A 180 22.96 -6.56 -15.97
N LEU A 181 22.33 -6.60 -14.78
CA LEU A 181 21.50 -5.53 -14.24
C LEU A 181 22.31 -4.45 -13.51
N ALA A 182 23.58 -4.68 -13.19
CA ALA A 182 24.42 -3.72 -12.47
C ALA A 182 24.50 -2.33 -13.15
N PRO A 183 24.66 -2.21 -14.49
CA PRO A 183 24.65 -0.91 -15.16
C PRO A 183 23.30 -0.18 -15.03
N VAL A 184 22.20 -0.93 -15.05
CA VAL A 184 20.84 -0.37 -14.89
C VAL A 184 20.66 0.14 -13.47
N VAL A 185 21.09 -0.63 -12.46
CA VAL A 185 21.07 -0.22 -11.05
C VAL A 185 21.96 1.01 -10.83
N ARG A 186 23.15 1.05 -11.42
CA ARG A 186 24.06 2.20 -11.32
C ARG A 186 23.44 3.47 -11.93
N TRP A 187 22.74 3.33 -13.06
CA TRP A 187 22.05 4.44 -13.72
C TRP A 187 20.82 4.93 -12.95
N LEU A 188 19.95 4.01 -12.52
CA LEU A 188 18.75 4.34 -11.74
C LEU A 188 19.08 4.79 -10.32
N ARG A 189 20.21 4.34 -9.78
CA ARG A 189 20.57 4.41 -8.36
C ARG A 189 19.63 3.59 -7.48
N PHE A 190 20.05 3.25 -6.26
CA PHE A 190 19.24 2.43 -5.36
C PHE A 190 17.87 3.07 -5.07
N TRP A 191 17.86 4.37 -4.75
CA TRP A 191 16.64 5.12 -4.46
C TRP A 191 15.69 5.24 -5.67
N GLY A 192 16.22 5.27 -6.90
CA GLY A 192 15.40 5.33 -8.11
C GLY A 192 14.68 4.00 -8.37
N VAL A 193 15.32 2.87 -8.08
CA VAL A 193 14.65 1.55 -8.15
C VAL A 193 13.53 1.44 -7.12
N LEU A 194 13.76 1.90 -5.88
CA LEU A 194 12.71 1.99 -4.86
C LEU A 194 11.53 2.86 -5.32
N LEU A 195 11.81 4.06 -5.84
CA LEU A 195 10.77 4.97 -6.32
C LEU A 195 9.97 4.38 -7.48
N LEU A 196 10.62 3.68 -8.42
CA LEU A 196 9.95 3.00 -9.52
C LEU A 196 9.08 1.85 -9.04
N ALA A 197 9.58 1.02 -8.12
CA ALA A 197 8.79 -0.07 -7.53
C ALA A 197 7.56 0.46 -6.79
N PHE A 198 7.74 1.49 -5.95
CA PHE A 198 6.66 2.17 -5.25
C PHE A 198 5.66 2.81 -6.22
N GLY A 199 6.13 3.54 -7.23
CA GLY A 199 5.29 4.16 -8.24
C GLY A 199 4.49 3.16 -9.06
N ALA A 200 5.08 2.01 -9.40
CA ALA A 200 4.38 0.92 -10.11
C ALA A 200 3.29 0.29 -9.24
N ALA A 201 3.60 -0.01 -7.98
CA ALA A 201 2.62 -0.50 -7.01
C ALA A 201 1.46 0.48 -6.83
N ALA A 202 1.79 1.77 -6.63
CA ALA A 202 0.78 2.79 -6.43
C ALA A 202 -0.09 3.00 -7.68
N GLY A 203 0.52 3.05 -8.87
CA GLY A 203 -0.21 3.16 -10.13
C GLY A 203 -1.15 1.97 -10.36
N ALA A 204 -0.68 0.75 -10.09
CA ALA A 204 -1.50 -0.46 -10.22
C ALA A 204 -2.70 -0.43 -9.28
N GLN A 205 -2.52 -0.09 -8.00
CA GLN A 205 -3.61 -0.02 -7.05
C GLN A 205 -4.62 1.09 -7.36
N GLN A 206 -4.17 2.26 -7.81
CA GLN A 206 -5.08 3.33 -8.22
C GLN A 206 -5.89 2.94 -9.47
N ALA A 207 -5.27 2.25 -10.42
CA ALA A 207 -5.98 1.71 -11.58
C ALA A 207 -7.10 0.75 -11.17
N LEU A 208 -6.85 -0.10 -10.15
CA LEU A 208 -7.88 -1.00 -9.60
C LEU A 208 -8.97 -0.28 -8.83
N ALA A 209 -8.60 0.67 -7.96
CA ALA A 209 -9.54 1.45 -7.16
C ALA A 209 -10.49 2.30 -8.02
N THR A 210 -10.08 2.68 -9.24
CA THR A 210 -10.89 3.51 -10.15
C THR A 210 -11.83 2.71 -11.06
N GLY A 211 -11.81 1.37 -10.97
CA GLY A 211 -12.70 0.48 -11.71
C GLY A 211 -14.19 0.86 -11.59
N ARG A 212 -14.96 0.58 -12.65
CA ARG A 212 -16.42 0.81 -12.72
C ARG A 212 -17.19 -0.39 -13.26
N THR A 213 -16.62 -1.58 -13.11
CA THR A 213 -17.20 -2.80 -13.69
C THR A 213 -18.28 -3.40 -12.81
N GLN A 214 -18.08 -3.39 -11.48
CA GLN A 214 -18.94 -4.04 -10.51
C GLN A 214 -18.91 -3.26 -9.20
N PRO A 215 -20.00 -2.56 -8.80
CA PRO A 215 -19.99 -1.61 -7.69
C PRO A 215 -19.44 -2.18 -6.38
N LEU A 216 -19.80 -3.41 -6.02
CA LEU A 216 -19.31 -4.09 -4.82
C LEU A 216 -17.80 -4.33 -4.86
N VAL A 217 -17.31 -4.85 -5.98
CA VAL A 217 -15.91 -5.22 -6.18
C VAL A 217 -15.03 -3.98 -6.25
N ASP A 218 -15.46 -3.00 -7.04
CA ASP A 218 -14.76 -1.73 -7.20
C ASP A 218 -14.69 -0.99 -5.85
N THR A 219 -15.78 -1.01 -5.05
CA THR A 219 -15.78 -0.42 -3.71
C THR A 219 -14.86 -1.18 -2.75
N ALA A 220 -14.85 -2.51 -2.82
CA ALA A 220 -13.98 -3.33 -1.98
C ALA A 220 -12.49 -3.13 -2.31
N LEU A 221 -12.13 -3.02 -3.60
CA LEU A 221 -10.77 -2.72 -4.06
C LEU A 221 -10.33 -1.30 -3.68
N ALA A 222 -11.24 -0.33 -3.83
CA ALA A 222 -10.98 1.04 -3.40
C ALA A 222 -10.82 1.14 -1.88
N ALA A 223 -11.64 0.42 -1.10
CA ALA A 223 -11.53 0.38 0.35
C ALA A 223 -10.19 -0.21 0.77
N ASP A 224 -9.80 -1.32 0.16
CA ASP A 224 -8.51 -1.94 0.41
C ASP A 224 -7.35 -0.99 0.06
N THR A 225 -7.40 -0.31 -1.09
CA THR A 225 -6.39 0.70 -1.49
C THR A 225 -6.32 1.89 -0.53
N ALA A 226 -7.45 2.28 0.07
CA ALA A 226 -7.52 3.35 1.08
C ALA A 226 -7.06 2.90 2.48
N GLY A 227 -6.64 1.63 2.65
CA GLY A 227 -6.37 1.06 3.96
C GLY A 227 -7.62 0.94 4.83
N MET A 228 -8.82 0.83 4.26
CA MET A 228 -10.09 0.63 4.96
C MET A 228 -10.43 -0.87 5.07
N GLY A 229 -9.62 -1.60 5.83
CA GLY A 229 -9.69 -3.06 5.90
C GLY A 229 -11.06 -3.61 6.32
N ALA A 230 -11.77 -2.96 7.25
CA ALA A 230 -13.08 -3.46 7.71
C ALA A 230 -14.19 -3.24 6.66
N VAL A 231 -14.16 -2.11 5.95
CA VAL A 231 -15.09 -1.86 4.83
C VAL A 231 -14.82 -2.82 3.68
N ALA A 232 -13.54 -3.08 3.37
CA ALA A 232 -13.15 -4.06 2.36
C ALA A 232 -13.65 -5.47 2.70
N ALA A 233 -13.42 -5.92 3.95
CA ALA A 233 -13.87 -7.23 4.44
C ALA A 233 -15.41 -7.35 4.44
N PHE A 234 -16.12 -6.29 4.83
CA PHE A 234 -17.59 -6.25 4.76
C PHE A 234 -18.09 -6.45 3.33
N CYS A 235 -17.49 -5.75 2.35
CA CYS A 235 -17.88 -5.88 0.94
C CYS A 235 -17.62 -7.30 0.42
N ASP A 236 -16.52 -7.93 0.84
CA ASP A 236 -16.19 -9.31 0.45
C ASP A 236 -17.11 -10.36 1.06
N GLY A 237 -17.73 -10.06 2.20
CA GLY A 237 -18.71 -10.92 2.86
C GLY A 237 -20.08 -10.96 2.18
N LYS A 238 -20.39 -10.06 1.24
CA LYS A 238 -21.74 -9.94 0.65
C LYS A 238 -21.98 -10.90 -0.52
N PRO A 239 -23.23 -11.37 -0.71
CA PRO A 239 -23.61 -12.14 -1.89
C PRO A 239 -23.34 -11.33 -3.17
N GLY A 240 -22.74 -11.97 -4.17
CA GLY A 240 -22.33 -11.31 -5.41
C GLY A 240 -20.92 -10.69 -5.38
N GLY A 241 -20.19 -10.79 -4.26
CA GLY A 241 -18.76 -10.49 -4.24
C GLY A 241 -17.98 -11.46 -5.14
N THR A 242 -17.23 -10.95 -6.12
CA THR A 242 -16.35 -11.77 -6.97
C THR A 242 -15.06 -12.14 -6.24
N LYS A 243 -15.20 -13.00 -5.22
CA LYS A 243 -14.07 -13.48 -4.41
C LYS A 243 -12.92 -14.02 -5.28
N GLY A 244 -13.19 -14.64 -6.43
CA GLY A 244 -12.14 -15.15 -7.32
C GLY A 244 -11.28 -14.06 -7.97
N LEU A 245 -11.89 -13.25 -8.85
CA LEU A 245 -11.16 -12.25 -9.64
C LEU A 245 -10.55 -11.15 -8.76
N LYS A 246 -11.32 -10.63 -7.80
CA LYS A 246 -10.82 -9.61 -6.86
C LYS A 246 -9.59 -10.10 -6.13
N THR A 247 -9.66 -11.29 -5.54
CA THR A 247 -8.55 -11.85 -4.76
C THR A 247 -7.33 -12.10 -5.62
N PHE A 248 -7.51 -12.64 -6.83
CA PHE A 248 -6.40 -12.83 -7.76
C PHE A 248 -5.69 -11.51 -8.09
N VAL A 249 -6.46 -10.49 -8.46
CA VAL A 249 -5.94 -9.17 -8.82
C VAL A 249 -5.28 -8.47 -7.62
N THR A 250 -5.88 -8.58 -6.43
CA THR A 250 -5.34 -8.04 -5.18
C THR A 250 -4.02 -8.72 -4.81
N ASN A 251 -3.93 -10.04 -4.95
CA ASN A 251 -2.70 -10.77 -4.68
C ASN A 251 -1.56 -10.34 -5.62
N ILE A 252 -1.83 -10.12 -6.91
CA ILE A 252 -0.79 -9.67 -7.84
C ILE A 252 -0.36 -8.24 -7.51
N THR A 253 -1.31 -7.32 -7.37
CA THR A 253 -0.99 -5.88 -7.29
C THR A 253 -0.54 -5.43 -5.92
N LYS A 254 -1.12 -5.97 -4.84
CA LYS A 254 -0.71 -5.63 -3.47
C LYS A 254 0.30 -6.61 -2.91
N VAL A 255 0.03 -7.90 -2.97
CA VAL A 255 0.94 -8.84 -2.31
C VAL A 255 2.26 -8.93 -3.07
N LEU A 256 2.23 -9.24 -4.37
CA LEU A 256 3.47 -9.40 -5.13
C LEU A 256 4.17 -8.06 -5.38
N LEU A 257 3.47 -7.10 -5.99
CA LEU A 257 4.10 -5.87 -6.50
C LEU A 257 4.38 -4.83 -5.41
N GLU A 258 3.47 -4.62 -4.46
CA GLU A 258 3.69 -3.71 -3.33
C GLU A 258 4.50 -4.44 -2.26
N ASN A 259 3.90 -5.38 -1.53
CA ASN A 259 4.50 -5.88 -0.30
C ASN A 259 5.81 -6.64 -0.54
N LEU A 260 5.84 -7.66 -1.41
CA LEU A 260 7.03 -8.53 -1.51
C LEU A 260 8.21 -7.82 -2.17
N VAL A 261 7.98 -7.10 -3.27
CA VAL A 261 9.04 -6.36 -3.96
C VAL A 261 9.57 -5.25 -3.06
N GLN A 262 8.69 -4.46 -2.45
CA GLN A 262 9.15 -3.38 -1.58
C GLN A 262 9.84 -3.94 -0.36
N LEU A 263 9.27 -4.92 0.36
CA LEU A 263 9.90 -5.55 1.52
C LEU A 263 11.27 -6.17 1.20
N TYR A 264 11.45 -6.76 0.02
CA TYR A 264 12.77 -7.22 -0.45
C TYR A 264 13.76 -6.06 -0.59
N LEU A 265 13.33 -4.96 -1.21
CA LEU A 265 14.15 -3.75 -1.34
C LEU A 265 14.40 -3.09 0.03
N GLN A 266 13.42 -3.09 0.93
CA GLN A 266 13.54 -2.57 2.29
C GLN A 266 14.58 -3.35 3.09
N ALA A 267 14.52 -4.69 3.05
CA ALA A 267 15.49 -5.55 3.72
C ALA A 267 16.89 -5.42 3.12
N SER A 268 16.98 -5.24 1.78
CA SER A 268 18.26 -4.98 1.12
C SER A 268 18.83 -3.63 1.52
N PHE A 269 18.00 -2.60 1.61
CA PHE A 269 18.40 -1.28 2.08
C PHE A 269 18.91 -1.34 3.52
N TYR A 270 18.14 -1.95 4.42
CA TYR A 270 18.51 -2.13 5.83
C TYR A 270 19.88 -2.80 5.99
N ALA A 271 20.13 -3.86 5.21
CA ALA A 271 21.42 -4.55 5.19
C ALA A 271 22.57 -3.64 4.72
N ILE A 272 22.35 -2.88 3.65
CA ILE A 272 23.38 -2.00 3.06
C ILE A 272 23.76 -0.85 3.99
N ILE A 273 22.78 -0.20 4.63
CA ILE A 273 23.03 0.98 5.47
C ILE A 273 23.13 0.63 6.96
N PHE A 274 23.32 -0.66 7.30
CA PHE A 274 23.24 -1.17 8.66
C PHE A 274 24.14 -0.39 9.65
N ASP A 275 25.38 -0.12 9.25
CA ASP A 275 26.36 0.63 10.06
C ASP A 275 26.11 2.13 10.12
N GLN A 276 25.41 2.68 9.12
CA GLN A 276 25.07 4.09 9.07
C GLN A 276 23.84 4.41 9.93
N LEU A 277 23.03 3.39 10.25
CA LEU A 277 21.81 3.56 11.04
C LEU A 277 22.12 3.74 12.53
N SER A 278 21.48 4.75 13.12
CA SER A 278 21.33 4.81 14.58
C SER A 278 20.47 3.64 15.08
N ASP A 279 20.61 3.26 16.35
CA ASP A 279 19.76 2.19 16.93
C ASP A 279 18.27 2.50 16.82
N ALA A 280 17.89 3.76 16.99
CA ALA A 280 16.53 4.22 16.76
C ALA A 280 16.09 4.06 15.29
N GLY A 281 16.98 4.34 14.33
CA GLY A 281 16.76 4.11 12.91
C GLY A 281 16.57 2.62 12.59
N ARG A 282 17.40 1.74 13.16
CA ARG A 282 17.30 0.29 13.00
C ARG A 282 15.96 -0.24 13.50
N ILE A 283 15.55 0.16 14.72
CA ILE A 283 14.27 -0.24 15.31
C ILE A 283 13.10 0.22 14.44
N LYS A 284 13.13 1.46 13.92
CA LYS A 284 12.06 1.98 13.05
C LYS A 284 11.94 1.16 11.76
N LEU A 285 13.04 0.89 11.08
CA LEU A 285 13.04 0.10 9.84
C LEU A 285 12.60 -1.35 10.10
N LEU A 286 13.10 -1.98 11.16
CA LEU A 286 12.68 -3.33 11.54
C LEU A 286 11.19 -3.39 11.89
N ALA A 287 10.67 -2.40 12.62
CA ALA A 287 9.24 -2.31 12.92
C ALA A 287 8.41 -2.19 11.63
N SER A 288 8.82 -1.33 10.70
CA SER A 288 8.17 -1.19 9.38
C SER A 288 8.14 -2.52 8.63
N MET A 289 9.29 -3.18 8.50
CA MET A 289 9.40 -4.47 7.81
C MET A 289 8.58 -5.57 8.51
N ALA A 290 8.50 -5.57 9.84
CA ALA A 290 7.66 -6.51 10.58
C ALA A 290 6.16 -6.32 10.27
N LEU A 291 5.71 -5.07 10.12
CA LEU A 291 4.34 -4.77 9.70
C LEU A 291 4.08 -5.26 8.27
N GLY A 292 4.99 -4.98 7.32
CA GLY A 292 4.90 -5.47 5.94
C GLY A 292 4.88 -7.01 5.86
N ILE A 293 5.71 -7.71 6.65
CA ILE A 293 5.70 -9.18 6.74
C ILE A 293 4.35 -9.70 7.25
N ALA A 294 3.79 -9.09 8.30
CA ALA A 294 2.52 -9.50 8.87
C ALA A 294 1.36 -9.28 7.88
N ALA A 295 1.31 -8.11 7.23
CA ALA A 295 0.31 -7.77 6.22
C ALA A 295 0.38 -8.72 5.00
N ALA A 296 1.59 -8.93 4.46
CA ALA A 296 1.81 -9.86 3.34
C ALA A 296 1.40 -11.30 3.71
N SER A 297 1.76 -11.78 4.90
CA SER A 297 1.42 -13.12 5.37
C SER A 297 -0.09 -13.32 5.48
N LYS A 298 -0.81 -12.34 6.03
CA LYS A 298 -2.29 -12.37 6.11
C LYS A 298 -2.90 -12.46 4.70
N LYS A 299 -2.51 -11.57 3.79
CA LYS A 299 -3.07 -11.52 2.44
C LYS A 299 -2.74 -12.76 1.61
N LEU A 300 -1.54 -13.32 1.76
CA LEU A 300 -1.19 -14.61 1.13
C LEU A 300 -2.11 -15.73 1.62
N LEU A 301 -2.37 -15.82 2.93
CA LEU A 301 -3.26 -16.83 3.50
C LEU A 301 -4.70 -16.65 3.00
N GLU A 302 -5.24 -15.43 3.05
CA GLU A 302 -6.57 -15.10 2.51
C GLU A 302 -6.67 -15.46 1.02
N GLY A 303 -5.62 -15.16 0.25
CA GLY A 303 -5.49 -15.48 -1.15
C GLY A 303 -5.65 -16.97 -1.45
N VAL A 304 -5.01 -17.82 -0.65
CA VAL A 304 -5.06 -19.28 -0.78
C VAL A 304 -6.42 -19.83 -0.40
N LEU A 305 -6.96 -19.39 0.73
CA LEU A 305 -8.27 -19.81 1.21
C LEU A 305 -9.34 -19.44 0.19
N ALA A 306 -9.28 -18.24 -0.38
CA ALA A 306 -10.17 -17.83 -1.45
C ALA A 306 -9.97 -18.69 -2.71
N ALA A 307 -8.73 -18.90 -3.16
CA ALA A 307 -8.43 -19.65 -4.37
C ALA A 307 -8.93 -21.10 -4.30
N SER A 308 -8.87 -21.76 -3.13
CA SER A 308 -9.34 -23.14 -2.93
C SER A 308 -10.80 -23.40 -3.33
N SER A 309 -11.63 -22.35 -3.35
CA SER A 309 -13.05 -22.41 -3.71
C SER A 309 -13.34 -22.10 -5.18
N GLN A 310 -12.31 -21.80 -5.98
CA GLN A 310 -12.43 -21.29 -7.35
C GLN A 310 -12.13 -22.38 -8.39
N PRO A 311 -12.32 -22.13 -9.71
CA PRO A 311 -11.93 -23.09 -10.75
C PRO A 311 -10.47 -23.57 -10.68
N PRO A 312 -10.12 -24.72 -11.28
CA PRO A 312 -8.77 -25.31 -11.15
C PRO A 312 -7.61 -24.40 -11.56
N TRP A 313 -7.80 -23.57 -12.59
CA TRP A 313 -6.75 -22.65 -13.04
C TRP A 313 -6.49 -21.51 -12.03
N THR A 314 -7.54 -20.97 -11.40
CA THR A 314 -7.42 -19.97 -10.32
C THR A 314 -6.81 -20.58 -9.06
N GLN A 315 -7.13 -21.84 -8.74
CA GLN A 315 -6.48 -22.57 -7.66
C GLN A 315 -4.97 -22.69 -7.90
N ALA A 316 -4.59 -23.13 -9.10
CA ALA A 316 -3.19 -23.25 -9.49
C ALA A 316 -2.46 -21.90 -9.40
N ALA A 317 -3.06 -20.83 -9.93
CA ALA A 317 -2.49 -19.49 -9.87
C ALA A 317 -2.35 -18.96 -8.43
N GLY A 318 -3.36 -19.20 -7.57
CA GLY A 318 -3.31 -18.87 -6.15
C GLY A 318 -2.21 -19.63 -5.41
N PHE A 319 -2.04 -20.93 -5.71
CA PHE A 319 -0.98 -21.75 -5.14
C PHE A 319 0.43 -21.32 -5.58
N VAL A 320 0.61 -21.01 -6.87
CA VAL A 320 1.86 -20.45 -7.39
C VAL A 320 2.19 -19.13 -6.68
N THR A 321 1.19 -18.25 -6.53
CA THR A 321 1.36 -16.97 -5.83
C THR A 321 1.75 -17.17 -4.37
N LEU A 322 1.14 -18.14 -3.68
CA LEU A 322 1.53 -18.53 -2.32
C LEU A 322 2.97 -18.98 -2.24
N LEU A 323 3.39 -19.92 -3.11
CA LEU A 323 4.75 -20.46 -3.09
C LEU A 323 5.79 -19.36 -3.33
N LEU A 324 5.54 -18.49 -4.32
CA LEU A 324 6.40 -17.34 -4.59
C LEU A 324 6.43 -16.38 -3.39
N GLY A 325 5.26 -16.11 -2.79
CA GLY A 325 5.14 -15.23 -1.64
C GLY A 325 5.88 -15.73 -0.41
N LEU A 326 5.68 -17.00 -0.03
CA LEU A 326 6.37 -17.61 1.10
C LEU A 326 7.88 -17.67 0.86
N THR A 327 8.31 -18.00 -0.37
CA THR A 327 9.73 -18.01 -0.73
C THR A 327 10.35 -16.63 -0.58
N ALA A 328 9.67 -15.58 -1.06
CA ALA A 328 10.12 -14.20 -0.91
C ALA A 328 10.17 -13.75 0.55
N LEU A 329 9.18 -14.10 1.38
CA LEU A 329 9.18 -13.79 2.81
C LEU A 329 10.32 -14.50 3.55
N VAL A 330 10.55 -15.79 3.27
CA VAL A 330 11.69 -16.53 3.83
C VAL A 330 13.01 -15.89 3.40
N TRP A 331 13.11 -15.44 2.15
CA TRP A 331 14.29 -14.72 1.66
C TRP A 331 14.49 -13.40 2.42
N VAL A 332 13.45 -12.57 2.56
CA VAL A 332 13.50 -11.33 3.35
C VAL A 332 13.99 -11.60 4.77
N LEU A 333 13.38 -12.56 5.47
CA LEU A 333 13.76 -12.92 6.84
C LEU A 333 15.22 -13.37 6.91
N THR A 334 15.66 -14.17 5.94
CA THR A 334 17.06 -14.61 5.85
C THR A 334 18.00 -13.43 5.67
N LYS A 335 17.67 -12.46 4.80
CA LYS A 335 18.44 -11.22 4.63
C LYS A 335 18.53 -10.42 5.93
N LEU A 336 17.43 -10.29 6.67
CA LEU A 336 17.43 -9.57 7.95
C LEU A 336 18.31 -10.27 9.00
N ILE A 337 18.22 -11.59 9.12
CA ILE A 337 19.07 -12.37 10.04
C ILE A 337 20.55 -12.25 9.62
N LYS A 338 20.82 -12.30 8.31
CA LYS A 338 22.17 -12.17 7.76
C LYS A 338 22.75 -10.77 7.88
N ALA A 339 21.92 -9.73 7.86
CA ALA A 339 22.34 -8.37 8.19
C ALA A 339 22.89 -8.24 9.62
N HIS A 340 22.52 -9.11 10.55
CA HIS A 340 23.08 -9.11 11.92
C HIS A 340 24.24 -10.08 12.12
N THR A 341 24.50 -10.99 11.16
CA THR A 341 25.46 -12.10 11.37
C THR A 341 26.63 -12.10 10.39
N CYS A 342 26.47 -11.53 9.18
CA CYS A 342 27.60 -11.28 8.27
C CYS A 342 28.37 -10.04 8.75
N GLU A 343 29.71 -10.05 8.64
CA GLU A 343 30.54 -8.90 9.02
C GLU A 343 30.28 -7.70 8.11
N SER A 344 30.01 -7.93 6.83
CA SER A 344 29.65 -6.88 5.87
C SER A 344 28.18 -6.47 5.92
N HIS A 345 27.35 -7.14 6.74
CA HIS A 345 25.89 -7.01 6.76
C HIS A 345 25.16 -7.35 5.44
N ILE A 346 25.89 -7.60 4.34
CA ILE A 346 25.34 -7.85 3.01
C ILE A 346 25.36 -9.35 2.71
N TRP A 347 24.18 -9.89 2.38
CA TRP A 347 24.02 -11.29 2.02
C TRP A 347 23.20 -11.46 0.74
N ASN A 348 23.67 -12.38 -0.11
CA ASN A 348 22.99 -12.84 -1.32
C ASN A 348 22.83 -14.36 -1.30
N LEU A 349 21.75 -14.83 -1.94
CA LEU A 349 21.44 -16.25 -2.01
C LEU A 349 22.53 -17.07 -2.72
N THR A 350 23.19 -16.49 -3.72
CA THR A 350 24.18 -17.18 -4.56
C THR A 350 25.60 -17.10 -4.01
N THR A 351 25.97 -16.02 -3.34
CA THR A 351 27.35 -15.77 -2.89
C THR A 351 27.54 -15.90 -1.39
N GLY A 352 26.46 -16.00 -0.60
CA GLY A 352 26.56 -15.94 0.85
C GLY A 352 26.80 -14.51 1.36
N CYS A 353 27.53 -14.39 2.48
CA CYS A 353 27.99 -13.11 3.01
C CYS A 353 29.07 -12.54 2.07
N LEU A 354 28.94 -11.28 1.65
CA LEU A 354 29.93 -10.64 0.79
C LEU A 354 31.14 -10.22 1.63
N HIS A 355 32.37 -10.54 1.23
CA HIS A 355 33.63 -10.12 1.90
C HIS A 355 33.91 -10.67 3.30
N ASP A 356 33.39 -11.85 3.65
CA ASP A 356 33.96 -12.67 4.74
C ASP A 356 35.31 -13.31 4.33
#